data_AF-X1B2J8-F1
#
_entry.id   AF-X1B2J8-F1
#
_cell.length_a   1.000
_cell.length_b   1.000
_cell.length_c   1.000
_cell.angle_alpha   90.00
_cell.angle_beta   90.00
_cell.angle_gamma   90.00
#
_symmetry.space_group_name_H-M   'P 1'
#
loop_
_entity.id
_entity.type
_entity.pdbx_description
1 polymer ?
#
loop_
_entity_poly.entity_id
_entity_poly.type
_entity_poly.pdbx_seq_one_letter_code
_entity_poly.pdbx_strand_id
1 'polypeptide(L)'
;MKAIYGKSGIKAGNMQEGVIRSLLNMCQELIKTGAEIVVMGCTDIASEIGEKESKVPLIDPIDILARAVIEYVTKQVQKRTKAD
;
A
#
# COMPACT_ATOMS: atom_id res chain seq x y z
N MET A 1 13.48 5.44 10.30
CA MET A 1 12.22 4.67 10.18
C MET A 1 11.30 4.83 11.42
N LYS A 2 11.29 6.01 12.07
CA LYS A 2 10.54 6.24 13.32
C LYS A 2 9.02 6.18 13.13
N ALA A 3 8.50 6.60 11.97
CA ALA A 3 7.08 6.56 11.66
C ALA A 3 6.49 5.14 11.63
N ILE A 4 7.30 4.12 11.31
CA ILE A 4 6.84 2.73 11.22
C ILE A 4 7.23 1.94 12.47
N TYR A 5 8.53 1.95 12.82
CA TYR A 5 9.09 1.11 13.88
C TYR A 5 9.41 1.87 15.18
N GLY A 6 9.16 3.18 15.24
CA GLY A 6 9.39 3.96 16.46
C GLY A 6 8.41 3.58 17.57
N LYS A 7 8.69 4.01 18.81
CA LYS A 7 7.80 3.82 19.97
C LYS A 7 6.37 4.32 19.72
N SER A 8 6.23 5.34 18.87
CA SER A 8 4.96 5.92 18.46
C SER A 8 4.67 5.70 16.97
N GLY A 9 5.21 4.64 16.37
CA GLY A 9 5.01 4.31 14.95
C GLY A 9 3.81 3.40 14.70
N ILE A 10 3.50 3.18 13.42
CA ILE A 10 2.37 2.35 12.96
C ILE A 10 2.38 0.95 13.58
N LYS A 11 3.54 0.27 13.63
CA LYS A 11 3.64 -1.08 14.22
C LYS A 11 3.44 -1.12 15.74
N ALA A 12 3.53 0.02 16.40
CA ALA A 12 3.17 0.16 17.81
C ALA A 12 1.67 0.50 18.00
N GLY A 13 0.86 0.41 16.93
CA GLY A 13 -0.56 0.74 16.94
C GLY A 13 -0.86 2.25 16.90
N ASN A 14 0.13 3.09 16.58
CA ASN A 14 -0.06 4.54 16.54
C ASN A 14 -0.35 5.02 15.12
N MET A 15 -1.62 5.34 14.86
CA MET A 15 -2.15 5.83 13.57
C MET A 15 -2.52 7.31 13.65
N GLN A 16 -1.71 8.10 14.35
CA GLN A 16 -1.99 9.53 14.51
C GLN A 16 -1.74 10.29 13.20
N GLU A 17 -2.50 11.35 12.93
CA GLU A 17 -2.35 12.19 11.72
C GLU A 17 -0.91 12.63 11.45
N GLY A 18 -0.11 12.87 12.50
CA GLY A 18 1.29 13.26 12.35
C GLY A 18 2.17 12.18 11.70
N VAL A 19 1.87 10.90 11.95
CA VAL A 19 2.59 9.76 11.36
C VAL A 19 2.25 9.63 9.87
N ILE A 20 0.95 9.68 9.54
CA ILE A 20 0.45 9.66 8.16
C ILE A 20 1.04 10.83 7.37
N ARG A 21 0.98 12.05 7.92
CA ARG A 21 1.53 13.24 7.27
C ARG A 21 3.04 13.14 7.05
N SER A 22 3.78 12.56 7.99
CA SER A 22 5.21 12.32 7.81
C SER A 22 5.48 11.37 6.65
N LEU A 23 4.68 10.32 6.46
CA LEU A 23 4.85 9.37 5.37
C LEU A 23 4.46 10.00 4.01
N LEU A 24 3.37 10.77 3.97
CA LEU A 24 2.97 11.53 2.78
C LEU A 24 4.03 12.55 2.36
N ASN A 25 4.64 13.25 3.33
CA ASN A 25 5.75 14.17 3.05
C ASN A 25 6.94 13.42 2.44
N MET A 26 7.29 12.24 2.95
CA MET A 26 8.35 11.42 2.35
C MET A 26 8.02 11.02 0.91
N CYS A 27 6.77 10.66 0.62
CA CYS A 27 6.32 10.36 -0.74
C CYS A 27 6.43 11.59 -1.65
N GLN A 28 6.07 12.78 -1.16
CA GLN A 28 6.20 14.03 -1.93
C GLN A 28 7.66 14.37 -2.25
N GLU A 29 8.59 14.14 -1.32
CA GLU A 29 10.02 14.35 -1.59
C GLU A 29 10.56 13.37 -2.65
N LEU A 30 10.07 12.12 -2.67
CA LEU A 30 10.41 11.17 -3.75
C LEU A 30 9.93 11.68 -5.12
N ILE A 31 8.71 12.23 -5.21
CA ILE A 31 8.22 12.82 -6.46
C ILE A 31 9.06 14.04 -6.86
N LYS A 32 9.36 14.94 -5.93
CA LYS A 32 10.19 16.13 -6.20
C LYS A 32 11.60 15.77 -6.70
N THR A 33 12.12 14.60 -6.33
CA THR A 33 13.43 14.11 -6.77
C THR A 33 13.39 13.34 -8.09
N GLY A 34 12.22 13.32 -8.76
CA GLY A 34 12.06 12.76 -10.10
C GLY A 34 11.35 11.41 -10.15
N ALA A 35 10.88 10.88 -9.03
CA ALA A 35 10.00 9.71 -9.09
C ALA A 35 8.66 10.10 -9.73
N GLU A 36 8.18 9.25 -10.64
CA GLU A 36 6.87 9.46 -11.29
C GLU A 36 5.73 8.85 -10.45
N ILE A 37 6.06 7.83 -9.65
CA ILE A 37 5.12 7.04 -8.85
C ILE A 37 5.82 6.49 -7.61
N VAL A 38 5.06 6.27 -6.54
CA VAL A 38 5.59 5.66 -5.31
C VAL A 38 4.85 4.34 -5.05
N VAL A 39 5.62 3.26 -4.96
CA VAL A 39 5.10 1.94 -4.59
C VAL A 39 5.17 1.79 -3.07
N MET A 40 4.03 1.58 -2.41
CA MET A 40 3.92 1.37 -0.97
C MET A 40 4.36 -0.06 -0.62
N GLY A 41 5.65 -0.34 -0.74
CA GLY A 41 6.23 -1.68 -0.59
C GLY A 41 6.21 -2.30 0.82
N CYS A 42 5.51 -1.67 1.78
CA CYS A 42 5.35 -2.18 3.14
C CYS A 42 3.86 -2.25 3.46
N THR A 43 3.41 -3.43 3.91
CA THR A 43 2.00 -3.72 4.20
C THR A 43 1.40 -2.74 5.22
N ASP A 44 2.22 -2.27 6.16
CA ASP A 44 1.81 -1.32 7.21
C ASP A 44 1.51 0.09 6.66
N ILE A 45 2.06 0.46 5.50
CA ILE A 45 1.88 1.80 4.91
C ILE A 45 0.58 1.85 4.09
N ALA A 46 0.35 0.80 3.30
CA ALA A 46 -0.79 0.69 2.40
C ALA A 46 -2.15 0.68 3.14
N SER A 47 -2.20 0.05 4.31
CA SER A 47 -3.42 0.01 5.15
C SER A 47 -3.85 1.39 5.64
N GLU A 48 -2.90 2.32 5.78
CA GLU A 48 -3.10 3.57 6.51
C GLU A 48 -3.16 4.80 5.61
N ILE A 49 -2.55 4.75 4.41
CA ILE A 49 -2.58 5.85 3.45
C ILE A 49 -3.55 5.49 2.33
N GLY A 50 -4.76 6.05 2.39
CA GLY A 50 -5.72 5.92 1.29
C GLY A 50 -5.34 6.77 0.07
N GLU A 51 -5.67 6.31 -1.14
CA GLU A 51 -5.44 7.06 -2.39
C GLU A 51 -6.01 8.49 -2.34
N LYS A 52 -7.15 8.69 -1.66
CA LYS A 52 -7.82 10.00 -1.54
C LYS A 52 -7.04 11.03 -0.72
N GLU A 53 -6.13 10.59 0.13
CA GLU A 53 -5.33 11.47 0.99
C GLU A 53 -4.04 11.93 0.32
N SER A 54 -3.66 11.27 -0.78
CA SER A 54 -2.39 11.52 -1.45
C SER A 54 -2.55 12.40 -2.69
N LYS A 55 -1.77 13.48 -2.74
CA LYS A 55 -1.51 14.25 -3.98
C LYS A 55 -0.41 13.63 -4.85
N VAL A 56 0.14 12.50 -4.40
CA VAL A 56 1.21 11.75 -5.05
C VAL A 56 0.61 10.48 -5.66
N PRO A 57 0.97 10.08 -6.88
CA PRO A 57 0.55 8.79 -7.43
C PRO A 57 1.12 7.65 -6.56
N LEU A 58 0.24 6.94 -5.85
CA LEU A 58 0.60 5.80 -5.00
C LEU A 58 0.13 4.51 -5.65
N ILE A 59 0.95 3.47 -5.57
CA ILE A 59 0.56 2.09 -5.85
C ILE A 59 0.54 1.32 -4.54
N ASP A 60 -0.58 0.67 -4.24
CA ASP A 60 -0.67 -0.36 -3.21
C ASP A 60 -0.43 -1.77 -3.82
N PRO A 61 0.72 -2.41 -3.54
CA PRO A 61 0.96 -3.79 -3.97
C PRO A 61 -0.01 -4.80 -3.36
N ILE A 62 -0.62 -4.51 -2.21
CA ILE A 62 -1.54 -5.42 -1.53
C ILE A 62 -2.88 -5.47 -2.25
N ASP A 63 -3.45 -4.34 -2.66
CA ASP A 63 -4.63 -4.33 -3.52
C ASP A 63 -4.38 -5.09 -4.85
N ILE A 64 -3.22 -4.85 -5.48
CA ILE A 64 -2.84 -5.55 -6.71
C ILE A 64 -2.72 -7.06 -6.46
N LEU A 65 -2.05 -7.46 -5.38
CA LEU A 65 -1.90 -8.87 -5.02
C LEU A 65 -3.25 -9.54 -4.75
N ALA A 66 -4.14 -8.87 -4.02
CA ALA A 66 -5.47 -9.39 -3.72
C ALA A 66 -6.27 -9.64 -5.01
N ARG A 67 -6.26 -8.70 -5.95
CA ARG A 67 -6.90 -8.86 -7.27
C ARG A 67 -6.29 -10.01 -8.07
N ALA A 68 -4.97 -10.12 -8.09
CA ALA A 68 -4.28 -11.19 -8.79
C ALA A 68 -4.62 -12.58 -8.21
N VAL A 69 -4.74 -12.69 -6.88
CA VAL A 69 -5.17 -13.92 -6.21
C VAL A 69 -6.60 -14.29 -6.59
N ILE A 70 -7.53 -13.33 -6.58
CA ILE A 70 -8.93 -13.56 -6.97
C ILE A 70 -9.00 -14.05 -8.42
N GLU A 71 -8.27 -13.38 -9.33
CA GLU A 71 -8.22 -13.76 -10.74
C GLU A 71 -7.66 -15.17 -10.93
N TYR A 72 -6.56 -15.47 -10.23
CA TYR A 72 -5.93 -16.79 -10.27
C TYR A 72 -6.92 -17.88 -9.81
N VAL A 73 -7.52 -17.72 -8.64
CA VAL A 73 -8.45 -18.72 -8.08
C VAL A 73 -9.68 -18.89 -8.98
N THR A 74 -10.24 -17.79 -9.50
CA THR A 74 -11.38 -17.82 -10.43
C THR A 74 -11.07 -18.66 -11.67
N LYS A 75 -9.90 -18.45 -12.28
CA LYS A 75 -9.43 -19.26 -13.43
C LYS A 75 -9.29 -20.74 -13.08
N GLN A 76 -8.82 -21.07 -11.88
CA GLN A 76 -8.67 -22.46 -11.46
C GLN A 76 -10.01 -23.15 -11.21
N VAL A 77 -10.99 -22.46 -10.63
CA VAL A 77 -12.36 -22.98 -10.45
C VAL A 77 -13.00 -23.28 -11.81
N GLN A 78 -12.93 -22.34 -12.76
CA GLN A 78 -13.50 -22.51 -14.10
C GLN A 78 -12.88 -23.67 -14.89
N LYS A 79 -11.59 -23.95 -14.71
CA LYS A 79 -10.93 -25.10 -15.34
C LYS A 79 -11.45 -26.42 -14.78
N ARG A 80 -11.68 -26.50 -13.47
CA ARG A 80 -12.20 -27.72 -12.82
C ARG A 80 -13.63 -28.01 -13.27
N THR A 81 -14.50 -27.01 -13.27
CA THR A 81 -15.92 -27.19 -13.67
C THR A 81 -16.13 -27.47 -15.16
N LYS A 82 -15.10 -27.33 -16.01
CA LYS A 82 -15.15 -27.71 -17.44
C LYS A 82 -14.58 -29.09 -17.72
N ALA A 83 -13.96 -29.72 -16.71
CA ALA A 83 -13.39 -31.08 -16.82
C ALA A 83 -14.37 -32.16 -16.32
N ASP A 84 -15.47 -31.75 -15.67
CA ASP A 84 -16.62 -32.56 -15.27
C ASP A 84 -17.76 -32.43 -16.31
#